data_AF-A0A0Q6TEG4-F1
#
_entry.id   AF-A0A0Q6TEG4-F1
#
_cell.length_a   1.000
_cell.length_b   1.000
_cell.length_c   1.000
_cell.angle_alpha   90.00
_cell.angle_beta   90.00
_cell.angle_gamma   90.00
#
_symmetry.space_group_name_H-M   'P 1'
#
loop_
_entity.id
_entity.type
_entity.pdbx_description
1 polymer ?
#
loop_
_entity_poly.entity_id
_entity_poly.type
_entity_poly.pdbx_seq_one_letter_code
_entity_poly.pdbx_strand_id
1 'polypeptide(L)'
;MPGWTALYLAGDVALSAWMLRRDFRRRGRSAAIATAELLGSVCLALPALAYLDTDFAALLDDAARWSLFTLGLLALGCFGWRDVRASLADPRTAWLPPRRRWLITALGPGMMLAAALPEVWWGGLALAR
;
A
#
# COMPACT_ATOMS: atom_id res chain seq x y z
N MET A 1 -4.61 18.54 14.77
CA MET A 1 -4.96 17.41 13.87
C MET A 1 -6.44 17.40 13.56
N PRO A 2 -6.87 17.22 12.30
CA PRO A 2 -8.22 16.74 12.04
C PRO A 2 -8.32 15.29 12.56
N GLY A 3 -9.25 15.00 13.48
CA GLY A 3 -9.36 13.67 14.11
C GLY A 3 -9.63 12.51 13.14
N TRP A 4 -10.09 12.80 11.92
CA TRP A 4 -10.37 11.80 10.89
C TRP A 4 -9.10 11.15 10.33
N THR A 5 -7.96 11.84 10.37
CA THR A 5 -6.70 11.35 9.79
C THR A 5 -6.12 10.20 10.62
N ALA A 6 -6.19 10.31 11.95
CA ALA A 6 -5.80 9.25 12.87
C ALA A 6 -6.73 8.04 12.78
N LEU A 7 -8.04 8.25 12.61
CA LEU A 7 -9.03 7.18 12.40
C LEU A 7 -8.83 6.45 11.07
N TYR A 8 -8.47 7.18 10.02
CA TYR A 8 -8.19 6.63 8.70
C TYR A 8 -6.92 5.75 8.75
N LEU A 9 -5.82 6.26 9.31
CA LEU A 9 -4.55 5.52 9.40
C LEU A 9 -4.65 4.33 10.37
N ALA A 10 -5.31 4.51 11.51
CA ALA A 10 -5.57 3.42 12.44
C ALA A 10 -6.52 2.38 11.82
N GLY A 11 -7.50 2.82 11.03
CA GLY A 11 -8.40 1.96 10.26
C GLY A 11 -7.65 1.12 9.24
N ASP A 12 -6.73 1.73 8.48
CA ASP A 12 -5.99 1.05 7.42
C ASP A 12 -4.94 0.09 7.97
N VAL A 13 -4.26 0.48 9.06
CA VAL A 13 -3.36 -0.40 9.82
C VAL A 13 -4.14 -1.54 10.49
N ALA A 14 -5.31 -1.26 11.10
CA ALA A 14 -6.13 -2.28 11.75
C ALA A 14 -6.78 -3.23 10.73
N LEU A 15 -7.21 -2.72 9.57
CA LEU A 15 -7.79 -3.51 8.49
C LEU A 15 -6.73 -4.41 7.86
N SER A 16 -5.55 -3.84 7.58
CA SER A 16 -4.39 -4.60 7.11
C SER A 16 -3.99 -5.66 8.14
N ALA A 17 -3.85 -5.30 9.42
CA ALA A 17 -3.57 -6.25 10.51
C ALA A 17 -4.66 -7.32 10.70
N TRP A 18 -5.93 -7.00 10.45
CA TRP A 18 -7.06 -7.94 10.53
C TRP A 18 -7.08 -8.91 9.33
N MET A 19 -6.91 -8.41 8.11
CA MET A 19 -6.75 -9.24 6.90
C MET A 19 -5.57 -10.19 7.06
N LEU A 20 -4.45 -9.65 7.56
CA LEU A 20 -3.27 -10.41 7.93
C LEU A 20 -3.56 -11.49 8.96
N ARG A 21 -4.33 -11.21 10.01
CA ARG A 21 -4.66 -12.21 11.05
C ARG A 21 -5.43 -13.43 10.50
N ARG A 22 -6.14 -13.29 9.37
CA ARG A 22 -6.79 -14.40 8.67
C ARG A 22 -5.80 -15.21 7.82
N ASP A 23 -4.86 -14.54 7.14
CA ASP A 23 -3.84 -15.22 6.31
C ASP A 23 -2.67 -15.78 7.12
N PHE A 24 -2.31 -15.17 8.26
CA PHE A 24 -1.29 -15.63 9.22
C PHE A 24 -1.67 -16.93 9.94
N ARG A 25 -2.93 -17.39 9.88
CA ARG A 25 -3.29 -18.73 10.38
C ARG A 25 -2.57 -19.84 9.61
N ARG A 26 -2.02 -19.55 8.42
CA ARG A 26 -1.15 -20.46 7.66
C ARG A 26 0.31 -20.00 7.77
N ARG A 27 1.13 -20.74 8.50
CA ARG A 27 2.59 -20.53 8.55
C ARG A 27 3.17 -20.72 7.13
N GLY A 28 4.02 -19.81 6.65
CA GLY A 28 4.75 -19.97 5.38
C GLY A 28 4.93 -18.70 4.54
N ARG A 29 5.19 -18.87 3.23
CA ARG A 29 5.50 -17.79 2.26
C ARG A 29 4.42 -16.72 2.16
N SER A 30 3.15 -17.07 2.33
CA SER A 30 2.03 -16.12 2.28
C SER A 30 2.10 -15.09 3.41
N ALA A 31 2.42 -15.54 4.62
CA ALA A 31 2.59 -14.67 5.79
C ALA A 31 3.74 -13.67 5.60
N ALA A 32 4.87 -14.12 5.04
CA ALA A 32 6.00 -13.25 4.74
C ALA A 32 5.65 -12.17 3.71
N ILE A 33 4.92 -12.54 2.64
CA ILE A 33 4.50 -11.59 1.63
C ILE A 33 3.52 -10.56 2.22
N ALA A 34 2.54 -11.01 2.98
CA ALA A 34 1.55 -10.13 3.57
C ALA A 34 2.19 -9.17 4.61
N THR A 35 3.21 -9.63 5.35
CA THR A 35 4.02 -8.76 6.22
C THR A 35 4.75 -7.68 5.41
N ALA A 36 5.37 -8.07 4.29
CA ALA A 36 6.07 -7.12 3.44
C ALA A 36 5.12 -6.09 2.80
N GLU A 37 3.89 -6.49 2.48
CA GLU A 37 2.84 -5.60 1.99
C GLU A 37 2.41 -4.58 3.05
N LEU A 38 2.22 -5.02 4.30
CA LEU A 38 1.98 -4.12 5.42
C LEU A 38 3.10 -3.12 5.62
N LEU A 39 4.36 -3.59 5.63
CA LEU A 39 5.52 -2.72 5.80
C LEU A 39 5.60 -1.69 4.67
N GLY A 40 5.30 -2.09 3.43
CA GLY A 40 5.21 -1.17 2.29
C GLY A 40 4.14 -0.09 2.48
N SER A 41 2.95 -0.47 2.94
CA SER A 41 1.87 0.49 3.25
C SER A 41 2.26 1.45 4.38
N VAL A 42 2.83 0.93 5.47
CA VAL A 42 3.34 1.75 6.58
C VAL A 42 4.40 2.74 6.10
N CYS A 43 5.30 2.33 5.21
CA CYS A 43 6.30 3.21 4.62
C CYS A 43 5.71 4.38 3.81
N LEU A 44 4.52 4.23 3.21
CA LEU A 44 3.79 5.35 2.58
C LEU A 44 3.01 6.19 3.60
N ALA A 45 2.42 5.54 4.59
CA ALA A 45 1.58 6.19 5.60
C ALA A 45 2.39 7.10 6.55
N LEU A 46 3.63 6.74 6.91
CA LEU A 46 4.46 7.52 7.84
C LEU A 46 4.85 8.91 7.28
N PRO A 47 5.35 9.06 6.03
CA PRO A 47 5.53 10.37 5.40
C PRO A 47 4.24 11.17 5.27
N ALA A 48 3.12 10.52 4.93
CA ALA A 48 1.82 11.18 4.87
C ALA A 48 1.41 11.74 6.25
N LEU A 49 1.67 10.99 7.33
CA LEU A 49 1.40 11.42 8.69
C LEU A 49 2.30 12.59 9.11
N ALA A 50 3.57 12.61 8.67
CA ALA A 50 4.46 13.75 8.87
C ALA A 50 3.96 15.04 8.18
N TYR A 51 3.23 14.94 7.06
CA TYR A 51 2.59 16.12 6.47
C TYR A 51 1.46 16.68 7.36
N LEU A 52 0.73 15.77 8.01
CA LEU A 52 -0.53 16.04 8.73
C LEU A 52 -0.28 16.41 10.20
N ASP A 53 0.90 16.10 10.73
CA ASP A 53 1.32 16.36 12.11
C ASP A 53 2.77 16.86 12.18
N THR A 54 2.94 18.09 12.66
CA THR A 54 4.24 18.75 12.83
C THR A 54 5.08 18.13 13.93
N ASP A 55 4.45 17.60 14.99
CA ASP A 55 5.16 16.99 16.10
C ASP A 55 5.76 15.64 15.65
N PHE A 56 5.01 14.89 14.86
CA PHE A 56 5.51 13.68 14.21
C PHE A 56 6.57 14.00 13.13
N ALA A 57 6.39 15.06 12.36
CA ALA A 57 7.38 15.50 11.37
C ALA A 57 8.75 15.76 12.01
N ALA A 58 8.78 16.28 13.24
CA ALA A 58 10.02 16.52 13.98
C ALA A 58 10.77 15.24 14.38
N LEU A 59 10.10 14.08 14.36
CA LEU A 59 10.71 12.76 14.65
C LEU A 59 11.39 12.14 13.42
N LEU A 60 11.12 12.64 12.21
CA LEU A 60 11.67 12.12 10.95
C LEU A 60 12.50 13.20 10.27
N ASP A 61 13.79 12.91 10.08
CA ASP A 61 14.64 13.72 9.21
C ASP A 61 14.24 13.56 7.74
N ASP A 62 14.71 14.49 6.89
CA ASP A 62 14.34 14.49 5.47
C ASP A 62 14.78 13.21 4.76
N ALA A 63 15.94 12.66 5.14
CA ALA A 63 16.46 11.41 4.59
C ALA A 63 15.53 10.22 4.92
N ALA A 64 15.00 10.13 6.14
CA ALA A 64 14.04 9.10 6.53
C ALA A 64 12.71 9.28 5.78
N ARG A 65 12.20 10.50 5.63
CA ARG A 65 10.96 10.75 4.86
C ARG A 65 11.11 10.29 3.41
N TRP A 66 12.21 10.65 2.75
CA TRP A 66 12.51 10.24 1.37
C TRP A 66 12.65 8.72 1.25
N SER A 67 13.36 8.10 2.18
CA SER A 67 13.60 6.66 2.18
C SER A 67 12.30 5.88 2.37
N LEU A 68 11.47 6.27 3.35
CA LEU A 68 10.18 5.67 3.61
C LEU A 68 9.24 5.83 2.41
N PHE A 69 9.11 7.04 1.88
CA PHE A 69 8.26 7.30 0.72
C PHE A 69 8.69 6.49 -0.50
N THR A 70 9.99 6.42 -0.79
CA THR A 70 10.52 5.65 -1.92
C THR A 70 10.30 4.15 -1.73
N LEU A 71 10.57 3.62 -0.53
CA LEU A 71 10.33 2.20 -0.21
C LEU A 71 8.86 1.83 -0.34
N GLY A 72 7.96 2.71 0.13
CA GLY A 72 6.54 2.49 0.03
C GLY A 72 6.01 2.54 -1.41
N LEU A 73 6.50 3.48 -2.24
CA LEU A 73 6.22 3.50 -3.68
C LEU A 73 6.73 2.24 -4.40
N LEU A 74 7.94 1.80 -4.08
CA LEU A 74 8.51 0.56 -4.64
C LEU A 74 7.68 -0.64 -4.24
N ALA A 75 7.27 -0.75 -2.98
CA ALA A 75 6.40 -1.81 -2.49
C ALA A 75 5.05 -1.81 -3.25
N LEU A 76 4.40 -0.66 -3.37
CA LEU A 76 3.14 -0.49 -4.11
C LEU A 76 3.28 -0.98 -5.56
N GLY A 77 4.37 -0.59 -6.25
CA GLY A 77 4.67 -1.06 -7.60
C GLY A 77 4.94 -2.56 -7.69
N CYS A 78 5.73 -3.11 -6.76
CA CYS A 78 6.06 -4.53 -6.73
C CYS A 78 4.83 -5.42 -6.47
N PHE A 79 3.98 -5.05 -5.50
CA PHE A 79 2.76 -5.80 -5.19
C PHE A 79 1.72 -5.66 -6.29
N GLY A 80 1.53 -4.46 -6.84
CA GLY A 80 0.67 -4.26 -8.01
C GLY A 80 1.10 -5.13 -9.19
N TRP A 81 2.40 -5.18 -9.49
CA TRP A 81 2.93 -6.04 -10.55
C TRP A 81 2.76 -7.54 -10.25
N ARG A 82 2.98 -7.96 -8.99
CA ARG A 82 2.76 -9.34 -8.56
C ARG A 82 1.31 -9.76 -8.80
N ASP A 83 0.36 -8.91 -8.45
CA ASP A 83 -1.07 -9.18 -8.57
C ASP A 83 -1.50 -9.20 -10.03
N VAL A 84 -0.98 -8.30 -10.88
CA VAL A 84 -1.15 -8.37 -12.34
C VAL A 84 -0.67 -9.72 -12.86
N ARG A 85 0.55 -10.15 -12.49
CA ARG A 85 1.11 -11.42 -12.93
C ARG A 85 0.29 -12.61 -12.45
N ALA A 86 -0.20 -12.60 -11.21
CA ALA A 86 -1.03 -13.65 -10.66
C ALA A 86 -2.37 -13.75 -11.40
N SER A 87 -3.04 -12.62 -11.66
CA SER A 87 -4.28 -12.57 -12.44
C SER A 87 -4.07 -13.00 -13.89
N LEU A 88 -2.97 -12.60 -14.53
CA LEU A 88 -2.63 -13.08 -15.88
C LEU A 88 -2.30 -14.57 -15.89
N ALA A 89 -1.73 -15.13 -14.82
CA ALA A 89 -1.44 -16.56 -14.74
C ALA A 89 -2.69 -17.42 -14.39
N ASP A 90 -3.80 -16.81 -13.98
CA ASP A 90 -4.99 -17.55 -13.55
C ASP A 90 -5.68 -18.26 -14.74
N PRO A 91 -5.70 -19.61 -14.76
CA PRO A 91 -6.33 -20.38 -15.85
C PRO A 91 -7.84 -20.12 -15.95
N ARG A 92 -8.50 -19.65 -14.88
CA ARG A 92 -9.94 -19.30 -14.90
C ARG A 92 -10.25 -18.10 -15.76
N THR A 93 -9.26 -17.28 -16.11
CA THR A 93 -9.43 -16.11 -16.99
C THR A 93 -8.94 -16.36 -18.42
N ALA A 94 -8.39 -17.55 -18.70
CA ALA A 94 -7.73 -17.86 -19.97
C ALA A 94 -8.70 -17.93 -21.18
N TRP A 95 -9.98 -18.21 -20.95
CA TRP A 95 -11.02 -18.27 -21.99
C TRP A 95 -11.57 -16.88 -22.38
N LEU A 96 -11.22 -15.82 -21.66
CA LEU A 96 -11.71 -14.47 -21.93
C LEU A 96 -10.93 -13.81 -23.09
N PRO A 97 -11.60 -12.94 -23.89
CA PRO A 97 -10.92 -12.13 -24.89
C PRO A 97 -9.81 -11.26 -24.27
N PRO A 98 -8.68 -11.02 -24.98
CA PRO A 98 -7.51 -10.33 -24.42
C PRO A 98 -7.83 -8.98 -23.78
N ARG A 99 -8.71 -8.18 -24.41
CA ARG A 99 -9.13 -6.88 -23.88
C ARG A 99 -9.86 -6.97 -22.55
N ARG A 100 -10.78 -7.93 -22.40
CA ARG A 100 -11.55 -8.13 -21.14
C ARG A 100 -10.66 -8.69 -20.04
N ARG A 101 -9.73 -9.58 -20.39
CA ARG A 101 -8.74 -10.13 -19.46
C ARG A 101 -7.84 -9.05 -18.88
N TRP A 102 -7.34 -8.14 -19.73
CA TRP A 102 -6.58 -6.98 -19.27
C TRP A 102 -7.39 -6.04 -18.37
N LEU A 103 -8.65 -5.76 -18.73
CA LEU A 103 -9.53 -4.92 -17.92
C LEU A 103 -9.73 -5.48 -16.50
N ILE A 104 -10.02 -6.77 -16.37
CA ILE A 104 -10.19 -7.44 -15.08
C ILE A 104 -8.88 -7.47 -14.29
N THR A 105 -7.76 -7.75 -14.98
CA THR A 105 -6.42 -7.76 -14.38
C THR A 105 -6.02 -6.37 -13.86
N ALA A 106 -6.42 -5.30 -14.56
CA ALA A 106 -6.11 -3.92 -14.19
C ALA A 106 -6.96 -3.40 -13.02
N LEU A 107 -8.13 -4.00 -12.73
CA LEU A 107 -9.00 -3.55 -11.65
C LEU A 107 -8.36 -3.73 -10.26
N GLY A 108 -7.67 -4.84 -10.01
CA GLY A 108 -7.01 -5.09 -8.72
C GLY A 108 -5.97 -4.02 -8.37
N PRO A 109 -4.93 -3.83 -9.21
CA PRO A 109 -3.96 -2.75 -9.03
C PRO A 109 -4.60 -1.37 -9.08
N GLY A 110 -5.62 -1.16 -9.91
CA GLY A 110 -6.34 0.11 -10.00
C GLY A 110 -7.03 0.49 -8.68
N MET A 111 -7.68 -0.47 -8.03
CA MET A 111 -8.28 -0.27 -6.70
C MET A 111 -7.21 -0.05 -5.62
N MET A 112 -6.11 -0.79 -5.67
CA MET A 112 -5.01 -0.66 -4.72
C MET A 112 -4.32 0.72 -4.83
N LEU A 113 -4.08 1.19 -6.06
CA LEU A 113 -3.58 2.53 -6.34
C LEU A 113 -4.58 3.60 -5.91
N ALA A 114 -5.88 3.41 -6.15
CA ALA A 114 -6.91 4.36 -5.73
C ALA A 114 -6.98 4.48 -4.20
N ALA A 115 -6.79 3.38 -3.48
CA ALA A 115 -6.71 3.37 -2.02
C ALA A 115 -5.44 4.06 -1.51
N ALA A 116 -4.30 3.91 -2.20
CA ALA A 116 -3.01 4.49 -1.84
C ALA A 116 -2.81 5.96 -2.28
N LEU A 117 -3.73 6.52 -3.08
CA LEU A 117 -3.64 7.89 -3.62
C LEU A 117 -3.49 8.96 -2.52
N PRO A 118 -4.26 8.92 -1.42
CA PRO A 118 -4.13 9.92 -0.36
C PRO A 118 -2.75 9.91 0.31
N GLU A 119 -2.20 8.73 0.59
CA GLU A 119 -0.89 8.55 1.23
C GLU A 119 0.23 9.00 0.28
N VAL A 120 0.13 8.67 -1.01
CA VAL A 120 1.08 9.15 -2.02
C VAL A 120 1.00 10.68 -2.15
N TRP A 121 -0.20 11.25 -2.13
CA TRP A 121 -0.40 12.69 -2.24
C TRP A 121 0.17 13.45 -1.02
N TRP A 122 -0.23 13.07 0.20
CA TRP A 122 0.26 13.72 1.41
C TRP A 122 1.74 13.44 1.67
N GLY A 123 2.21 12.22 1.39
CA GLY A 123 3.64 11.90 1.46
C GLY A 123 4.47 12.75 0.49
N GLY A 124 4.00 12.93 -0.74
CA GLY A 124 4.64 13.83 -1.71
C GLY A 124 4.68 15.29 -1.23
N LEU A 125 3.59 15.76 -0.62
CA LEU A 125 3.54 17.11 -0.02
C LEU A 125 4.46 17.26 1.20
N ALA A 126 4.63 16.21 2.02
CA ALA A 126 5.61 16.21 3.12
C ALA A 126 7.06 16.36 2.63
N LEU A 127 7.38 15.81 1.46
CA LEU A 127 8.72 15.90 0.87
C LEU A 127 8.99 17.23 0.17
N ALA A 128 7.93 17.93 -0.26
CA ALA A 128 8.01 19.22 -0.93
C ALA A 128 8.05 20.41 0.04
N ARG A 129 7.94 20.15 1.34
CA ARG A 129 7.91 21.13 2.44
C ARG A 129 9.27 21.20 3.12
#